data_AF-A0A938JUF3-F1
#
_entry.id   AF-A0A938JUF3-F1
#
_cell.length_a   1.000
_cell.length_b   1.000
_cell.length_c   1.000
_cell.angle_alpha   90.00
_cell.angle_beta   90.00
_cell.angle_gamma   90.00
#
_symmetry.space_group_name_H-M   'P 1'
#
loop_
_entity.id
_entity.type
_entity.pdbx_description
1 polymer ?
#
loop_
_entity_poly.entity_id
_entity_poly.type
_entity_poly.pdbx_seq_one_letter_code
_entity_poly.pdbx_strand_id
1 'polypeptide(L)'
;MRMRRTCSRPSCLNDAVATLTYVYADSTAVLGPLATYAEPHCYDLCEIHVDRMVAPRGWELVRLEPDAATLKPTRDDLAALADAVREAANATPSPAPPLVEIGRRGHLRVLRGAKD
;
A
#
# COMPACT_ATOMS: atom_id res chain seq x y z
N MET A 1 -10.75 -4.87 6.56
CA MET A 1 -10.17 -5.92 5.70
C MET A 1 -9.86 -5.28 4.35
N ARG A 2 -8.58 -5.09 4.00
CA ARG A 2 -8.23 -4.57 2.66
C ARG A 2 -8.51 -5.69 1.66
N MET A 3 -9.49 -5.49 0.78
CA MET A 3 -9.75 -6.43 -0.30
C MET A 3 -8.50 -6.46 -1.18
N ARG A 4 -7.83 -7.61 -1.26
CA ARG A 4 -6.65 -7.79 -2.10
C ARG A 4 -7.11 -7.62 -3.55
N ARG A 5 -6.38 -6.83 -4.33
CA ARG A 5 -6.66 -6.67 -5.75
C ARG A 5 -6.19 -7.93 -6.46
N THR A 6 -7.10 -8.51 -7.24
CA THR A 6 -6.85 -9.73 -8.01
C THR A 6 -6.41 -9.37 -9.42
N CYS A 7 -5.69 -10.30 -10.05
CA CYS A 7 -5.30 -10.15 -11.44
C CYS A 7 -6.52 -9.92 -12.37
N SER A 8 -6.40 -8.98 -13.31
CA SER A 8 -7.42 -8.64 -14.30
C SER A 8 -7.53 -9.66 -15.45
N ARG A 9 -6.62 -10.63 -15.53
CA ARG A 9 -6.71 -11.69 -16.54
C ARG A 9 -7.94 -12.57 -16.26
N PRO A 10 -8.76 -12.89 -17.27
CA PRO A 10 -9.89 -13.79 -17.10
C PRO A 10 -9.44 -15.09 -16.43
N SER A 11 -10.27 -15.60 -15.52
CA SER A 11 -10.04 -16.82 -14.70
C SER A 11 -8.76 -16.85 -13.84
N CYS A 12 -8.01 -15.76 -13.72
CA CYS A 12 -6.91 -15.66 -12.77
C CYS A 12 -7.38 -15.05 -11.46
N LEU A 13 -7.14 -15.74 -10.34
CA LEU A 13 -7.51 -15.29 -8.99
C LEU A 13 -6.29 -14.91 -8.14
N ASN A 14 -5.10 -14.90 -8.74
CA ASN A 14 -3.87 -14.55 -8.02
C ASN A 14 -3.87 -13.07 -7.63
N ASP A 15 -3.20 -12.78 -6.52
CA ASP A 15 -2.95 -11.42 -6.06
C ASP A 15 -2.16 -10.63 -7.12
N ALA A 16 -2.60 -9.40 -7.38
CA ALA A 16 -1.91 -8.50 -8.27
C ALA A 16 -0.68 -7.87 -7.59
N VAL A 17 0.39 -7.69 -8.35
CA VAL A 17 1.67 -7.12 -7.89
C VAL A 17 2.14 -5.94 -8.76
N ALA A 18 1.53 -5.75 -9.92
CA ALA A 18 1.83 -4.66 -10.85
C ALA A 18 0.56 -4.09 -11.47
N THR A 19 0.65 -2.87 -11.97
CA THR A 19 -0.41 -2.22 -12.74
C THR A 19 0.09 -1.96 -14.16
N LEU A 20 -0.72 -2.32 -15.15
CA LEU A 20 -0.51 -2.13 -16.57
C LEU A 20 -1.39 -1.00 -17.10
N THR A 21 -0.78 -0.06 -17.80
CA THR A 21 -1.46 1.05 -18.47
C THR A 21 -1.08 1.09 -19.95
N TYR A 22 -2.05 1.34 -20.82
CA TYR A 22 -1.82 1.53 -22.26
C TYR A 22 -1.88 3.01 -22.60
N VAL A 23 -0.78 3.55 -23.12
CA VAL A 23 -0.67 4.91 -23.65
C VAL A 23 -0.79 4.84 -25.17
N TYR A 24 -2.02 4.90 -25.66
CA TYR A 24 -2.33 4.69 -27.08
C TYR A 24 -1.69 5.71 -28.02
N ALA A 25 -1.59 6.98 -27.59
CA ALA A 25 -0.99 8.03 -28.41
C ALA A 25 0.48 7.74 -28.76
N ASP A 26 1.18 7.09 -27.84
CA ASP A 26 2.61 6.76 -27.98
C ASP A 26 2.84 5.31 -28.42
N SER A 27 1.76 4.51 -28.55
CA SER A 27 1.84 3.06 -28.75
C SER A 27 2.70 2.37 -27.69
N THR A 28 2.48 2.71 -26.42
CA THR A 28 3.29 2.20 -25.30
C THR A 28 2.43 1.49 -24.27
N ALA A 29 2.91 0.34 -23.80
CA ALA A 29 2.37 -0.36 -22.66
C ALA A 29 3.33 -0.22 -21.48
N VAL A 30 2.86 0.32 -20.37
CA VAL A 30 3.68 0.60 -19.18
C VAL A 30 3.28 -0.34 -18.06
N LEU A 31 4.22 -1.16 -17.60
CA LEU A 31 4.11 -1.96 -16.40
C LEU A 31 4.83 -1.26 -15.26
N GLY A 32 4.13 -0.92 -14.20
CA GLY A 32 4.71 -0.34 -12.99
C GLY A 32 4.32 -1.10 -11.72
N PRO A 33 4.82 -0.67 -10.55
CA PRO A 33 4.37 -1.19 -9.27
C PRO A 33 2.86 -1.12 -9.15
N LEU A 34 2.27 -2.01 -8.37
CA LEU A 34 0.83 -2.00 -8.12
C LEU A 34 0.39 -0.61 -7.61
N ALA A 35 -0.44 0.09 -8.37
CA ALA A 35 -0.85 1.48 -8.10
C ALA A 35 -1.46 1.61 -6.70
N THR A 36 -1.27 2.69 -5.95
CA THR A 36 -1.77 2.76 -4.55
C THR A 36 -3.29 2.55 -4.42
N TYR A 37 -4.04 2.97 -5.44
CA TYR A 37 -5.49 2.81 -5.54
C TYR A 37 -5.84 2.08 -6.84
N ALA A 38 -7.04 1.49 -6.89
CA ALA A 38 -7.56 0.92 -8.12
C ALA A 38 -7.96 2.05 -9.07
N GLU A 39 -7.29 2.14 -10.21
CA GLU A 39 -7.54 3.18 -11.20
C GLU A 39 -8.49 2.69 -12.30
N PRO A 40 -9.51 3.48 -12.68
CA PRO A 40 -10.28 3.22 -13.89
C PRO A 40 -9.33 3.21 -15.09
N HIS A 41 -9.47 2.23 -15.98
CA HIS A 41 -8.68 2.06 -17.22
C HIS A 41 -7.27 1.45 -17.05
N CYS A 42 -6.91 1.00 -15.86
CA CYS A 42 -5.69 0.22 -15.63
C CYS A 42 -6.00 -1.27 -15.42
N TYR A 43 -5.00 -2.12 -15.64
CA TYR A 43 -5.10 -3.57 -15.44
C TYR A 43 -4.10 -4.02 -14.39
N ASP A 44 -4.59 -4.62 -13.32
CA ASP A 44 -3.74 -5.15 -12.26
C ASP A 44 -3.32 -6.59 -12.60
N LEU A 45 -2.02 -6.88 -12.61
CA LEU A 45 -1.46 -8.17 -13.04
C LEU A 45 -0.72 -8.85 -11.89
N CYS A 46 -0.88 -10.18 -11.78
CA CYS A 46 -0.04 -11.00 -10.91
C CYS A 46 1.33 -11.24 -11.54
N GLU A 47 2.30 -11.68 -10.74
CA GLU A 47 3.69 -11.91 -11.14
C GLU A 47 3.80 -12.75 -12.43
N ILE A 48 3.11 -13.89 -12.48
CA ILE A 48 3.08 -14.77 -13.66
C ILE A 48 2.62 -14.03 -14.93
N HIS A 49 1.63 -13.14 -14.80
CA HIS A 49 1.08 -12.41 -15.95
C HIS A 49 1.92 -11.17 -16.31
N VAL A 50 2.66 -10.60 -15.37
CA VAL A 50 3.66 -9.57 -15.64
C VAL A 50 4.81 -10.14 -16.47
N ASP A 51 5.30 -11.32 -16.11
CA ASP A 51 6.42 -11.97 -16.83
C ASP A 51 6.03 -12.38 -18.25
N ARG A 52 4.78 -12.84 -18.43
CA ARG A 52 4.24 -13.26 -19.73
C ARG A 52 3.63 -12.12 -20.53
N MET A 53 3.58 -10.91 -19.99
CA MET A 53 3.01 -9.76 -20.68
C MET A 53 3.87 -9.44 -21.92
N VAL A 54 3.21 -9.36 -23.07
CA VAL A 54 3.79 -8.90 -24.33
C VAL A 54 2.95 -7.75 -24.85
N ALA A 55 3.60 -6.66 -25.27
CA ALA A 55 2.91 -5.53 -25.87
C ALA A 55 2.33 -5.88 -27.26
N PRO A 56 1.31 -5.14 -27.73
CA PRO A 56 0.83 -5.26 -29.11
C PRO A 56 1.96 -5.09 -30.15
N ARG A 57 1.74 -5.58 -31.37
CA ARG A 57 2.75 -5.43 -32.44
C ARG A 57 3.01 -3.95 -32.74
N GLY A 58 4.28 -3.58 -32.80
CA GLY A 58 4.70 -2.19 -33.04
C GLY A 58 4.58 -1.30 -31.81
N TRP A 59 4.21 -1.85 -30.64
CA TRP A 59 4.18 -1.11 -29.38
C TRP A 59 5.44 -1.35 -28.55
N GLU A 60 5.83 -0.36 -27.78
CA GLU A 60 6.89 -0.48 -26.78
C GLU A 60 6.34 -1.02 -25.46
N LEU A 61 7.09 -1.92 -24.80
CA LEU A 61 6.81 -2.36 -23.43
C LEU A 61 7.82 -1.72 -22.47
N VAL A 62 7.36 -0.80 -21.64
CA VAL A 62 8.18 -0.15 -20.61
C VAL A 62 7.91 -0.80 -19.26
N ARG A 63 8.95 -1.29 -18.60
CA ARG A 63 8.90 -1.83 -17.23
C ARG A 63 9.52 -0.83 -16.27
N LEU A 64 8.69 -0.22 -15.43
CA LEU A 64 9.09 0.65 -14.34
C LEU A 64 9.37 -0.22 -13.11
N GLU A 65 10.56 -0.80 -13.05
CA GLU A 65 11.02 -1.44 -11.82
C GLU A 65 11.56 -0.36 -10.89
N PRO A 66 11.05 -0.27 -9.65
CA PRO A 66 11.65 0.60 -8.67
C PRO A 66 13.07 0.07 -8.40
N ASP A 67 14.08 0.94 -8.54
CA ASP A 67 15.45 0.53 -8.27
C ASP A 67 15.58 0.14 -6.79
N ALA A 68 15.73 -1.17 -6.55
CA ALA A 68 15.85 -1.74 -5.21
C ALA A 68 17.05 -1.15 -4.44
N ALA A 69 18.10 -0.69 -5.13
CA ALA A 69 19.23 -0.03 -4.50
C ALA A 69 18.85 1.34 -3.93
N THR A 70 18.01 2.12 -4.63
CA THR A 70 17.49 3.40 -4.10
C THR A 70 16.50 3.26 -2.95
N LEU A 71 15.77 2.15 -2.86
CA LEU A 71 14.79 1.91 -1.78
C LEU A 71 15.38 1.25 -0.53
N LYS A 72 16.62 0.77 -0.59
CA LYS A 72 17.24 0.09 0.55
C LYS A 72 17.61 1.11 1.64
N PRO A 73 17.09 0.98 2.87
CA PRO A 73 17.49 1.85 3.97
C PRO A 73 19.00 1.78 4.21
N THR A 74 19.61 2.92 4.48
CA THR A 74 21.02 2.99 4.83
C THR A 74 21.25 2.41 6.23
N ARG A 75 22.51 2.12 6.56
CA ARG A 75 22.87 1.69 7.92
C ARG A 75 22.47 2.74 8.97
N ASP A 76 22.55 4.03 8.61
CA ASP A 76 22.22 5.13 9.51
C ASP A 76 20.71 5.18 9.78
N ASP A 77 19.88 5.03 8.74
CA ASP A 77 18.42 4.93 8.89
C ASP A 77 18.02 3.80 9.84
N LEU A 78 18.70 2.65 9.74
CA LEU A 78 18.46 1.51 10.62
C LEU A 78 18.89 1.80 12.07
N ALA A 79 19.98 2.53 12.28
CA ALA A 79 20.41 2.95 13.61
C ALA A 79 19.42 3.95 14.23
N ALA A 80 19.01 4.96 13.46
CA ALA A 80 18.02 5.96 13.87
C ALA A 80 16.68 5.32 14.26
N LEU A 81 16.19 4.33 13.49
CA LEU A 81 14.99 3.58 13.85
C LEU A 81 15.17 2.79 15.17
N ALA A 82 16.34 2.18 15.37
CA ALA A 82 16.62 1.45 16.61
C ALA A 82 16.67 2.38 17.83
N ASP A 83 17.22 3.58 17.68
CA ASP A 83 17.20 4.61 18.73
C ASP A 83 15.79 5.10 19.02
N ALA A 84 15.00 5.43 17.98
CA ALA A 84 13.62 5.87 18.13
C ALA A 84 12.75 4.82 18.88
N VAL A 85 12.95 3.52 18.59
CA VAL A 85 12.26 2.44 19.32
C VAL A 85 12.70 2.36 20.79
N ARG A 86 14.00 2.54 21.09
CA ARG A 86 14.50 2.59 22.47
C ARG A 86 13.92 3.78 23.24
N GLU A 87 13.88 4.96 22.63
CA GLU A 87 13.28 6.14 23.24
C GLU A 87 11.78 5.94 23.49
N ALA A 88 11.04 5.40 22.50
CA ALA A 88 9.62 5.10 22.65
C ALA A 88 9.34 4.07 23.75
N ALA A 89 10.22 3.08 23.93
CA ALA A 89 10.11 2.09 25.00
C ALA A 89 10.41 2.68 26.40
N ASN A 90 11.31 3.66 26.48
CA ASN A 90 11.68 4.33 27.72
C ASN A 90 10.75 5.50 28.08
N ALA A 91 9.94 5.98 27.14
CA ALA A 91 8.94 6.99 27.41
C ALA A 91 7.87 6.43 28.35
N THR A 92 7.70 7.06 29.51
CA THR A 92 6.59 6.75 30.41
C THR A 92 5.29 6.98 29.64
N PRO A 93 4.38 5.99 29.53
CA PRO A 93 3.11 6.21 28.86
C PRO A 93 2.39 7.35 29.57
N SER A 94 2.01 8.38 28.82
CA SER A 94 1.15 9.44 29.34
C SER A 94 -0.09 8.77 29.92
N PRO A 95 -0.49 9.08 31.17
CA PRO A 95 -1.72 8.53 31.71
C PRO A 95 -2.84 8.88 30.74
N ALA A 96 -3.57 7.86 30.28
CA ALA A 96 -4.73 8.06 29.44
C ALA A 96 -5.70 8.98 30.21
N PRO A 97 -6.26 10.02 29.56
CA PRO A 97 -7.20 10.89 30.24
C PRO A 97 -8.35 10.04 30.79
N PRO A 98 -8.80 10.27 32.04
CA PRO A 98 -9.86 9.47 32.61
C PRO A 98 -11.10 9.56 31.71
N LEU A 99 -11.61 8.38 31.31
CA LEU A 99 -12.82 8.26 30.53
C LEU A 99 -14.02 8.39 31.48
N VAL A 100 -14.79 9.47 31.30
CA VAL A 100 -15.99 9.74 32.10
C VAL A 100 -17.21 9.29 31.31
N GLU A 101 -18.07 8.47 31.92
CA GLU A 101 -19.36 8.10 31.34
C GLU A 101 -20.32 9.29 31.39
N ILE A 102 -20.70 9.78 30.21
CA ILE A 102 -21.59 10.94 30.04
C ILE A 102 -23.01 10.53 29.62
N GLY A 103 -23.27 9.24 29.39
CA GLY A 103 -24.62 8.76 29.12
C GLY A 103 -24.72 7.28 28.82
N ARG A 104 -25.91 6.72 29.06
CA ARG A 104 -26.26 5.33 28.75
C ARG A 104 -27.57 5.28 27.96
N ARG A 105 -27.62 4.46 26.91
CA ARG A 105 -28.83 4.17 26.13
C ARG A 105 -28.95 2.66 25.95
N GLY A 106 -29.76 2.02 26.79
CA GLY A 106 -29.86 0.55 26.84
C GLY A 106 -28.52 -0.07 27.22
N HIS A 107 -27.95 -0.88 26.33
CA HIS A 107 -26.65 -1.54 26.52
C HIS A 107 -25.44 -0.70 26.04
N LEU A 108 -25.67 0.45 25.40
CA LEU A 108 -24.61 1.34 24.92
C LEU A 108 -24.24 2.39 25.97
N ARG A 109 -22.93 2.55 26.20
CA ARG A 109 -22.32 3.58 27.06
C ARG A 109 -21.56 4.61 26.23
N VAL A 110 -21.74 5.89 26.55
CA VAL A 110 -21.01 7.00 25.93
C VAL A 110 -19.97 7.51 26.92
N LEU A 111 -18.69 7.44 26.52
CA LEU A 111 -17.55 7.92 27.30
C LEU A 111 -16.98 9.20 26.66
N ARG A 112 -16.53 10.16 27.48
CA ARG A 112 -15.76 11.33 27.04
C ARG A 112 -14.41 11.33 27.75
N GLY A 113 -13.34 11.68 27.05
CA GLY A 113 -12.09 12.03 27.71
C GLY A 113 -12.27 13.30 28.52
N ALA A 114 -11.97 13.26 29.82
CA ALA A 114 -11.90 14.47 30.62
C ALA A 114 -10.82 15.40 30.02
N LYS A 115 -11.21 16.66 29.78
CA LYS A 115 -10.30 17.73 29.37
C LYS A 115 -10.14 18.60 30.61
N ASP A 116 -8.90 18.77 31.07
CA ASP A 116 -8.58 19.69 32.18
C ASP A 116 -9.11 21.11 31.89
#